data_AF-A0A7Y6TVU4-F1
#
_entry.id   AF-A0A7Y6TVU4-F1
#
_cell.length_a   1.000
_cell.length_b   1.000
_cell.length_c   1.000
_cell.angle_alpha   90.00
_cell.angle_beta   90.00
_cell.angle_gamma   90.00
#
_symmetry.space_group_name_H-M   'P 1'
#
loop_
_entity.id
_entity.type
_entity.pdbx_description
1 polymer ?
#
loop_
_entity_poly.entity_id
_entity_poly.type
_entity_poly.pdbx_seq_one_letter_code
_entity_poly.pdbx_strand_id
1 'polypeptide(L)'
;MPESDDWRLRNAPPGLAGSAVRHRPYRMPRPSWDHDHCILCWQKIAEAPTPDAVHDGYVLANDDWLCPECFATLGERLGLHEVRDDRA
;
A
#
# COMPACT_ATOMS: atom_id res chain seq x y z
N MET A 1 -10.34 -14.40 -21.26
CA MET A 1 -11.14 -14.68 -20.05
C MET A 1 -11.06 -13.41 -19.22
N PRO A 2 -12.15 -12.76 -18.81
CA PRO A 2 -11.98 -11.52 -18.07
C PRO A 2 -11.33 -11.85 -16.73
N GLU A 3 -10.09 -11.40 -16.57
CA GLU A 3 -9.26 -11.33 -15.36
C GLU A 3 -9.89 -10.34 -14.34
N SER A 4 -11.21 -10.36 -14.23
CA SER A 4 -12.04 -9.30 -13.63
C SER A 4 -12.37 -9.54 -12.16
N ASP A 5 -11.91 -10.63 -11.56
CA ASP A 5 -12.13 -10.94 -10.14
C ASP A 5 -10.79 -11.16 -9.43
N ASP A 6 -9.99 -10.09 -9.35
CA ASP A 6 -8.81 -10.11 -8.49
C ASP A 6 -9.31 -10.10 -7.04
N TRP A 7 -9.05 -11.17 -6.29
CA TRP A 7 -9.56 -11.36 -4.94
C TRP A 7 -9.16 -10.21 -4.00
N ARG A 8 -8.04 -9.52 -4.30
CA ARG A 8 -7.57 -8.35 -3.55
C ARG A 8 -8.57 -7.21 -3.60
N LEU A 9 -9.29 -7.05 -4.72
CA LEU A 9 -10.32 -6.02 -4.88
C LEU A 9 -11.61 -6.34 -4.13
N ARG A 10 -11.89 -7.63 -3.89
CA ARG A 10 -13.10 -8.05 -3.14
C ARG A 10 -13.02 -7.64 -1.67
N ASN A 11 -11.81 -7.53 -1.15
CA ASN A 11 -11.53 -7.11 0.23
C ASN A 11 -11.02 -5.67 0.32
N ALA A 12 -11.02 -4.92 -0.79
CA ALA A 12 -10.57 -3.54 -0.77
C ALA A 12 -11.49 -2.69 0.13
N PRO A 13 -10.92 -1.84 1.02
CA PRO A 13 -11.73 -0.98 1.86
C PRO A 13 -12.55 0.02 1.01
N PRO A 14 -13.77 0.37 1.46
CA PRO A 14 -14.58 1.36 0.77
C PRO A 14 -13.86 2.71 0.72
N GLY A 15 -13.88 3.35 -0.45
CA GLY A 15 -13.20 4.63 -0.65
C GLY A 15 -11.73 4.53 -1.05
N LEU A 16 -11.17 3.32 -1.19
CA LEU A 16 -9.81 3.14 -1.74
C LEU A 16 -9.71 3.64 -3.19
N ALA A 17 -10.76 3.43 -3.98
CA ALA A 17 -10.77 3.85 -5.38
C ALA A 17 -10.70 5.39 -5.50
N GLY A 18 -9.80 5.89 -6.36
CA GLY A 18 -9.55 7.31 -6.54
C GLY A 18 -8.72 7.94 -5.42
N SER A 19 -8.19 7.16 -4.47
CA SER A 19 -7.42 7.70 -3.35
C SER A 19 -6.02 8.16 -3.73
N ALA A 20 -5.58 9.20 -3.05
CA ALA A 20 -4.22 9.74 -3.13
C ALA A 20 -3.29 8.85 -2.30
N VAL A 21 -2.19 8.42 -2.91
CA VAL A 21 -1.17 7.61 -2.24
C VAL A 21 0.17 8.32 -2.30
N ARG A 22 1.03 8.11 -1.29
CA ARG A 22 2.36 8.70 -1.22
C ARG A 22 3.39 7.60 -1.08
N HIS A 23 4.30 7.50 -2.04
CA HIS A 23 5.43 6.58 -1.92
C HIS A 23 6.39 7.07 -0.83
N ARG A 24 6.67 6.22 0.15
CA ARG A 24 7.64 6.51 1.21
C ARG A 24 8.25 5.22 1.77
N PRO A 25 9.49 5.28 2.28
CA PRO A 25 10.04 4.18 3.06
C PRO A 25 9.20 3.98 4.32
N TYR A 26 8.95 2.71 4.66
CA TYR A 26 8.25 2.34 5.87
C TYR A 26 9.12 2.67 7.09
N ARG A 27 8.51 3.35 8.06
CA ARG A 27 9.11 3.60 9.35
C ARG A 27 8.17 3.14 10.43
N MET A 28 8.73 2.44 11.40
CA MET A 28 7.97 1.99 12.56
C MET A 28 7.43 3.23 13.30
N PRO A 29 6.10 3.34 13.51
CA PRO A 29 5.52 4.48 14.21
C PRO A 29 5.92 4.50 15.70
N ARG A 30 6.30 3.35 16.26
CA ARG A 30 6.73 3.20 17.65
C ARG A 30 7.62 1.96 17.82
N PRO A 31 8.47 1.89 18.87
CA PRO A 31 9.45 0.82 19.05
C PRO A 31 8.87 -0.58 19.25
N SER A 32 7.62 -0.67 19.71
CA SER A 32 6.93 -1.94 19.93
C SER A 32 6.14 -2.43 18.71
N TRP A 33 6.25 -1.73 17.57
CA TRP A 33 5.51 -2.05 16.35
C TRP A 33 6.45 -2.80 15.40
N ASP A 34 6.07 -4.01 15.04
CA ASP A 34 6.95 -4.91 14.29
C ASP A 34 6.84 -4.69 12.77
N HIS A 35 5.61 -4.52 12.26
CA HIS A 35 5.31 -4.32 10.85
C HIS A 35 3.86 -3.84 10.64
N ASP A 36 3.58 -3.26 9.47
CA ASP A 36 2.24 -3.09 8.93
C ASP A 36 1.97 -4.09 7.80
N HIS A 37 0.72 -4.12 7.35
CA HIS A 37 0.29 -4.98 6.24
C HIS A 37 -0.32 -4.14 5.12
N CYS A 38 -0.09 -4.58 3.89
CA CYS A 38 -0.79 -4.05 2.73
C CYS A 38 -2.30 -4.29 2.87
N ILE A 39 -3.11 -3.25 2.74
CA ILE A 39 -4.57 -3.33 2.86
C ILE A 39 -5.24 -4.25 1.82
N LEU A 40 -4.56 -4.55 0.72
CA LEU A 40 -5.09 -5.38 -0.37
C LEU A 40 -4.64 -6.84 -0.27
N CYS A 41 -3.33 -7.08 -0.22
CA CYS A 41 -2.77 -8.43 -0.28
C CYS A 41 -2.17 -8.92 1.03
N TRP A 42 -2.17 -8.09 2.08
CA TRP A 42 -1.60 -8.39 3.39
C TRP A 42 -0.10 -8.68 3.35
N GLN A 43 0.60 -8.21 2.31
CA GLN A 43 2.06 -8.22 2.27
C GLN A 43 2.61 -7.47 3.48
N LYS A 44 3.63 -8.02 4.15
CA LYS A 44 4.25 -7.38 5.30
C LYS A 44 5.10 -6.20 4.85
N ILE A 45 5.00 -5.10 5.59
CA ILE A 45 5.73 -3.87 5.35
C ILE A 45 6.43 -3.51 6.66
N ALA A 46 7.74 -3.61 6.68
CA ALA A 46 8.54 -3.50 7.89
C ALA A 46 9.79 -2.67 7.65
N GLU A 47 10.25 -1.94 8.67
CA GLU A 47 11.51 -1.17 8.57
C GLU A 47 12.71 -2.12 8.71
N ALA A 48 12.57 -3.12 9.58
CA ALA A 48 13.58 -4.14 9.79
C ALA A 48 13.65 -5.13 8.61
N PRO A 49 14.84 -5.68 8.31
CA PRO A 49 15.04 -6.71 7.29
C PRO A 49 14.42 -8.04 7.74
N THR A 50 13.11 -8.13 7.59
CA THR A 50 12.29 -9.32 7.89
C THR A 50 12.09 -10.13 6.60
N PRO A 51 12.15 -11.48 6.67
CA PRO A 51 11.86 -12.31 5.51
C PRO A 51 10.49 -11.99 4.92
N ASP A 52 10.44 -11.86 3.59
CA ASP A 52 9.23 -11.60 2.82
C ASP A 52 8.56 -10.23 3.06
N ALA A 53 9.15 -9.35 3.89
CA ALA A 53 8.65 -8.00 4.09
C ALA A 53 9.26 -7.02 3.07
N VAL A 54 8.47 -6.04 2.64
CA VAL A 54 8.97 -4.89 1.89
C VAL A 54 9.31 -3.74 2.85
N HIS A 55 10.28 -2.90 2.48
CA HIS A 55 10.75 -1.78 3.29
C HIS A 55 10.21 -0.43 2.83
N ASP A 56 9.50 -0.42 1.71
CA ASP A 56 8.87 0.75 1.12
C ASP A 56 7.47 0.41 0.64
N GLY A 57 6.65 1.45 0.52
CA GLY A 57 5.27 1.31 0.08
C GLY A 57 4.60 2.64 -0.12
N TYR A 58 3.32 2.56 -0.44
CA TYR A 58 2.44 3.67 -0.71
C TYR A 58 1.52 3.85 0.49
N VAL A 59 1.61 4.99 1.17
CA VAL A 59 0.73 5.32 2.29
C VAL A 59 -0.45 6.16 1.80
N LEU A 60 -1.65 5.85 2.27
CA LEU A 60 -2.86 6.61 2.02
C LEU A 60 -3.01 7.76 3.02
N ALA A 61 -3.97 8.66 2.76
CA ALA A 61 -4.30 9.75 3.67
C ALA A 61 -4.76 9.28 5.07
N ASN A 62 -5.21 8.03 5.19
CA ASN A 62 -5.67 7.42 6.44
C ASN A 62 -4.57 6.62 7.18
N ASP A 63 -3.29 6.80 6.81
CA ASP A 63 -2.15 6.01 7.30
C ASP A 63 -2.18 4.51 6.93
N ASP A 64 -3.11 4.09 6.07
CA ASP A 64 -3.13 2.75 5.48
C ASP A 64 -1.97 2.55 4.51
N TRP A 65 -1.40 1.34 4.49
CA TRP A 65 -0.28 1.00 3.63
C TRP A 65 -0.66 0.11 2.46
N LEU A 66 0.01 0.34 1.34
CA LEU A 66 -0.12 -0.43 0.12
C LEU A 66 1.28 -0.82 -0.38
N CYS A 67 1.49 -2.10 -0.67
CA CYS A 67 2.77 -2.55 -1.20
C CYS A 67 2.96 -2.09 -2.66
N PRO A 68 4.21 -1.91 -3.12
CA PRO A 68 4.48 -1.43 -4.48
C PRO A 68 3.93 -2.34 -5.57
N GLU A 69 3.88 -3.66 -5.34
CA GLU A 69 3.28 -4.62 -6.28
C GLU A 69 1.78 -4.40 -6.47
N CYS A 70 1.03 -4.15 -5.39
CA CYS A 70 -0.40 -3.89 -5.47
C CYS A 70 -0.69 -2.55 -6.14
N PHE A 71 0.12 -1.52 -5.87
CA PHE A 71 0.00 -0.25 -6.57
C PHE A 71 0.26 -0.43 -8.08
N ALA A 72 1.31 -1.16 -8.47
CA ALA A 72 1.63 -1.40 -9.88
C ALA A 72 0.56 -2.24 -10.61
N THR A 73 -0.08 -3.19 -9.92
CA THR A 73 -1.03 -4.12 -10.54
C THR A 73 -2.47 -3.61 -10.53
N LEU A 74 -2.87 -2.94 -9.44
CA LEU A 74 -4.25 -2.53 -9.20
C LEU A 74 -4.43 -1.02 -9.13
N GLY A 75 -3.34 -0.23 -9.06
CA GLY A 75 -3.41 1.22 -8.95
C GLY A 75 -4.17 1.86 -10.10
N GLU A 76 -3.92 1.44 -11.34
CA GLU A 76 -4.67 1.94 -12.50
C GLU A 76 -6.16 1.57 -12.44
N ARG A 77 -6.48 0.34 -12.02
CA ARG A 77 -7.87 -0.14 -11.89
C ARG A 77 -8.64 0.57 -10.78
N LEU A 78 -7.94 0.88 -9.69
CA LEU A 78 -8.47 1.61 -8.55
C LEU A 78 -8.44 3.12 -8.79
N GLY A 79 -7.77 3.63 -9.83
CA GLY A 79 -7.57 5.06 -10.04
C GLY A 79 -6.73 5.72 -8.94
N LEU A 80 -5.78 4.99 -8.35
CA LEU A 80 -4.86 5.55 -7.35
C LEU A 80 -3.92 6.56 -8.01
N HIS A 81 -3.67 7.67 -7.33
CA HIS A 81 -2.79 8.72 -7.82
C HIS A 81 -1.63 8.94 -6.84
N GLU A 82 -0.40 8.75 -7.34
CA GLU A 82 0.81 9.08 -6.59
C GLU A 82 0.88 10.60 -6.40
N VAL A 83 0.83 11.05 -5.15
CA VAL A 83 1.08 12.43 -4.77
C VAL A 83 2.55 12.53 -4.37
N ARG A 84 3.35 13.11 -5.25
CA ARG A 84 4.72 13.52 -4.90
C ARG A 84 4.61 14.71 -3.96
N ASP A 85 5.12 14.57 -2.74
CA ASP A 85 5.24 15.72 -1.83
C ASP A 85 6.36 16.61 -2.36
N ASP A 86 6.02 17.47 -3.31
CA ASP A 86 6.87 18.56 -3.77
C ASP A 86 6.82 19.68 -2.72
N ARG A 87 7.43 19.42 -1.56
CA ARG A 87 7.80 20.47 -0.61
C ARG A 87 9.31 20.66 -0.70
N ALA A 88 9.67 21.49 -1.68
CA ALA A 88 10.92 22.22 -1.75
C ALA A 88 11.06 23.21 -0.58
#